data_AF-A0A351M0A8-F1
#
_entry.id   AF-A0A351M0A8-F1
#
_cell.length_a   1.000
_cell.length_b   1.000
_cell.length_c   1.000
_cell.angle_alpha   90.00
_cell.angle_beta   90.00
_cell.angle_gamma   90.00
#
_symmetry.space_group_name_H-M   'P 1'
#
loop_
_entity.id
_entity.type
_entity.pdbx_description
1 polymer ?
#
loop_
_entity_poly.entity_id
_entity_poly.type
_entity_poly.pdbx_seq_one_letter_code
_entity_poly.pdbx_strand_id
1 'polypeptide(L)'
;MPVTDTSSALDLCRFIDSSPSPYHAVQEAALRLTAAGFTELDKDGAVPAPGRHLIRSGGALIAWADEGRSPDAPLRIVGAHTDSPNLRLKPVPDRSGAGCRQVGVEVYGGALLNSWLDRDLGFSGRLVVRNGAGSRVVLVRDDRPVARIP
;
A
#
# COMPACT_ATOMS: atom_id res chain seq x y z
N MET A 1 -16.10 33.18 -13.45
CA MET A 1 -15.02 32.18 -13.34
C MET A 1 -15.70 30.85 -13.05
N PRO A 2 -15.62 29.83 -13.92
CA PRO A 2 -16.15 28.52 -13.58
C PRO A 2 -15.34 27.95 -12.41
N VAL A 3 -16.02 27.48 -11.38
CA VAL A 3 -15.38 26.80 -10.26
C VAL A 3 -14.97 25.41 -10.74
N THR A 4 -13.68 25.13 -10.78
CA THR A 4 -13.19 23.78 -11.07
C THR A 4 -13.56 22.87 -9.91
N ASP A 5 -14.30 21.78 -10.19
CA ASP A 5 -14.53 20.73 -9.21
C ASP A 5 -13.20 20.05 -8.85
N THR A 6 -12.82 20.14 -7.59
CA THR A 6 -11.57 19.58 -7.05
C THR A 6 -11.80 18.32 -6.22
N SER A 7 -13.03 17.82 -6.13
CA SER A 7 -13.41 16.70 -5.27
C SER A 7 -12.56 15.45 -5.52
N SER A 8 -12.38 15.05 -6.78
CA SER A 8 -11.54 13.90 -7.17
C SER A 8 -10.06 14.10 -6.82
N ALA A 9 -9.54 15.31 -6.96
CA ALA A 9 -8.14 15.61 -6.62
C ALA A 9 -7.92 15.52 -5.10
N LEU A 10 -8.84 16.07 -4.32
CA LEU A 10 -8.80 15.97 -2.85
C LEU A 10 -8.97 14.52 -2.38
N ASP A 11 -9.78 13.73 -3.06
CA ASP A 11 -9.94 12.31 -2.74
C ASP A 11 -8.68 11.49 -3.04
N LEU A 12 -8.00 11.80 -4.14
CA LEU A 12 -6.70 11.23 -4.45
C LEU A 12 -5.65 11.60 -3.39
N CYS A 13 -5.61 12.86 -2.95
CA CYS A 13 -4.72 13.27 -1.85
C CYS A 13 -4.98 12.42 -0.59
N ARG A 14 -6.25 12.24 -0.18
CA ARG A 14 -6.60 11.38 0.95
C ARG A 14 -6.18 9.92 0.74
N PHE A 15 -6.32 9.39 -0.47
CA PHE A 15 -5.85 8.03 -0.78
C PHE A 15 -4.32 7.92 -0.58
N ILE A 16 -3.56 8.88 -1.12
CA ILE A 16 -2.10 8.93 -1.00
C ILE A 16 -1.68 9.07 0.46
N ASP A 17 -2.30 10.00 1.19
CA ASP A 17 -2.03 10.25 2.61
C ASP A 17 -2.32 9.01 3.47
N SER A 18 -3.32 8.20 3.12
CA SER A 18 -3.64 6.93 3.79
C SER A 18 -2.74 5.76 3.38
N SER A 19 -1.94 5.91 2.32
CA SER A 19 -1.26 4.79 1.64
C SER A 19 0.28 4.92 1.60
N PRO A 20 0.97 5.09 2.73
CA PRO A 20 2.41 5.37 2.75
C PRO A 20 3.30 4.18 2.31
N SER A 21 2.71 3.02 2.05
CA SER A 21 3.41 1.83 1.53
C SER A 21 2.46 1.00 0.65
N PRO A 22 2.95 0.09 -0.21
CA PRO A 22 2.09 -0.73 -1.06
C PRO A 22 1.09 -1.57 -0.27
N TYR A 23 1.42 -1.93 0.98
CA TYR A 23 0.51 -2.66 1.86
C TYR A 23 -0.68 -1.79 2.32
N HIS A 24 -0.43 -0.51 2.61
CA HIS A 24 -1.49 0.43 2.96
C HIS A 24 -2.32 0.83 1.74
N ALA A 25 -1.70 0.99 0.57
CA ALA A 25 -2.41 1.21 -0.69
C ALA A 25 -3.42 0.10 -0.98
N VAL A 26 -3.01 -1.16 -0.79
CA VAL A 26 -3.89 -2.32 -0.92
C VAL A 26 -4.97 -2.36 0.16
N GLN A 27 -4.64 -2.01 1.41
CA GLN A 27 -5.63 -1.92 2.48
C GLN A 27 -6.70 -0.88 2.17
N GLU A 28 -6.30 0.34 1.80
CA GLU A 28 -7.20 1.45 1.48
C GLU A 28 -8.05 1.12 0.24
N ALA A 29 -7.45 0.54 -0.81
CA ALA A 29 -8.19 0.10 -1.99
C ALA A 29 -9.25 -0.95 -1.64
N ALA A 30 -8.90 -1.95 -0.80
CA ALA A 30 -9.86 -2.95 -0.35
C ALA A 30 -10.99 -2.34 0.49
N LEU A 31 -10.70 -1.41 1.40
CA LEU A 31 -11.73 -0.71 2.17
C LEU A 31 -12.73 0.02 1.26
N ARG A 32 -12.22 0.73 0.25
CA ARG A 32 -13.05 1.44 -0.73
C ARG A 32 -13.88 0.50 -1.60
N LEU A 33 -13.28 -0.60 -2.06
CA LEU A 33 -13.97 -1.62 -2.84
C LEU A 33 -15.06 -2.31 -2.03
N THR A 34 -14.77 -2.69 -0.78
CA THR A 34 -15.77 -3.27 0.12
C THR A 34 -16.91 -2.30 0.41
N ALA A 35 -16.61 -1.02 0.63
CA ALA A 35 -17.64 0.02 0.75
C ALA A 35 -18.49 0.18 -0.53
N ALA A 36 -17.92 -0.14 -1.70
CA ALA A 36 -18.61 -0.19 -2.98
C ALA A 36 -19.29 -1.55 -3.29
N GLY A 37 -19.39 -2.44 -2.30
CA GLY A 37 -20.11 -3.72 -2.41
C GLY A 37 -19.29 -4.91 -2.91
N PHE A 38 -17.95 -4.81 -2.94
CA PHE A 38 -17.10 -5.96 -3.26
C PHE A 38 -16.90 -6.88 -2.05
N THR A 39 -16.91 -8.18 -2.29
CA THR A 39 -16.62 -9.21 -1.30
C THR A 39 -15.15 -9.61 -1.37
N GLU A 40 -14.43 -9.56 -0.24
CA GLU A 40 -13.07 -10.10 -0.17
C GLU A 40 -13.11 -11.63 -0.08
N LEU A 41 -12.32 -12.28 -0.94
CA LEU A 41 -12.21 -13.73 -1.01
C LEU A 41 -10.84 -14.20 -0.55
N ASP A 42 -10.80 -15.43 -0.04
CA ASP A 42 -9.53 -16.13 0.18
C ASP A 42 -8.91 -16.48 -1.18
N LYS A 43 -7.61 -16.20 -1.33
CA LYS A 43 -6.86 -16.45 -2.57
C LYS A 43 -6.78 -17.94 -2.91
N ASP A 44 -6.81 -18.80 -1.88
CA ASP A 44 -6.72 -20.25 -2.00
C ASP A 44 -8.12 -20.90 -1.86
N GLY A 45 -9.18 -20.08 -1.86
CA GLY A 45 -10.56 -20.51 -1.70
C GLY A 45 -11.18 -21.10 -2.98
N ALA A 46 -12.44 -21.51 -2.86
CA ALA A 46 -13.23 -21.98 -3.99
C ALA A 46 -13.56 -20.84 -4.97
N VAL A 47 -13.79 -21.19 -6.24
CA VAL A 47 -14.24 -20.24 -7.26
C VAL A 47 -15.62 -19.68 -6.86
N PRO A 48 -15.79 -18.35 -6.77
CA PRO A 48 -17.05 -17.75 -6.38
C PRO A 48 -18.07 -17.81 -7.52
N ALA A 49 -19.35 -17.67 -7.18
CA ALA A 49 -20.38 -17.33 -8.17
C ALA A 49 -20.14 -15.92 -8.73
N PRO A 50 -20.68 -15.58 -9.92
CA PRO A 50 -20.54 -14.24 -10.51
C PRO A 50 -20.97 -13.13 -9.54
N GLY A 51 -20.20 -12.04 -9.51
CA GLY A 51 -20.40 -10.92 -8.60
C GLY A 51 -19.20 -9.97 -8.55
N ARG A 52 -19.16 -9.16 -7.48
CA ARG A 52 -18.09 -8.20 -7.20
C ARG A 52 -17.15 -8.76 -6.16
N HIS A 53 -15.93 -9.03 -6.57
CA HIS A 53 -14.97 -9.76 -5.74
C HIS A 53 -13.61 -9.09 -5.76
N LEU A 54 -12.88 -9.20 -4.65
CA LEU A 54 -11.49 -8.80 -4.56
C LEU A 54 -10.66 -9.87 -3.84
N ILE A 55 -9.40 -10.01 -4.25
CA ILE A 55 -8.39 -10.84 -3.58
C ILE A 55 -7.17 -9.98 -3.33
N ARG A 56 -6.55 -10.16 -2.15
CA ARG A 56 -5.31 -9.50 -1.77
C ARG A 56 -4.18 -10.50 -1.54
N SER A 57 -2.96 -10.08 -1.89
CA SER A 57 -1.75 -10.80 -1.55
C SER A 57 -0.63 -9.81 -1.25
N GLY A 58 -0.44 -9.51 0.04
CA GLY A 58 0.56 -8.54 0.48
C GLY A 58 0.31 -7.15 -0.11
N GLY A 59 1.21 -6.69 -0.99
CA GLY A 59 1.13 -5.40 -1.66
C GLY A 59 0.38 -5.42 -3.00
N ALA A 60 -0.25 -6.54 -3.38
CA ALA A 60 -1.05 -6.65 -4.60
C ALA A 60 -2.55 -6.87 -4.29
N LEU A 61 -3.40 -6.36 -5.18
CA LEU A 61 -4.84 -6.52 -5.15
C LEU A 61 -5.35 -6.75 -6.58
N ILE A 62 -6.27 -7.69 -6.72
CA ILE A 62 -7.07 -7.86 -7.95
C ILE A 62 -8.53 -7.72 -7.54
N ALA A 63 -9.30 -6.94 -8.30
CA ALA A 63 -10.74 -6.82 -8.15
C ALA A 63 -11.42 -6.97 -9.50
N TRP A 64 -12.59 -7.59 -9.50
CA TRP A 64 -13.39 -7.80 -10.71
C TRP A 64 -14.89 -7.77 -10.38
N ALA A 65 -15.68 -7.48 -11.41
CA ALA A 65 -17.12 -7.52 -11.39
C ALA A 65 -17.59 -8.26 -12.64
N ASP A 66 -18.27 -9.38 -12.47
CA ASP A 66 -18.75 -10.24 -13.55
C ASP A 66 -20.24 -10.61 -13.43
N GLU A 67 -20.99 -9.93 -12.55
CA GLU A 67 -22.44 -10.11 -12.48
C GLU A 67 -23.14 -9.80 -13.82
N GLY A 68 -24.02 -10.70 -14.26
CA GLY A 68 -24.79 -10.53 -15.50
C GLY A 68 -23.94 -10.53 -16.79
N ARG A 69 -22.66 -10.87 -16.72
CA ARG A 69 -21.76 -10.91 -17.88
C ARG A 69 -22.01 -12.16 -18.72
N SER A 70 -22.14 -11.97 -20.04
CA SER A 70 -22.17 -13.09 -21.00
C SER A 70 -20.79 -13.78 -21.07
N PRO A 71 -20.73 -15.11 -21.22
CA PRO A 71 -19.46 -15.85 -21.39
C PRO A 71 -18.58 -15.32 -22.53
N ASP A 72 -19.20 -14.81 -23.59
CA ASP A 72 -18.50 -14.31 -24.79
C ASP A 72 -18.12 -12.82 -24.71
N ALA A 73 -18.51 -12.12 -23.64
CA ALA A 73 -18.22 -10.70 -23.49
C ALA A 73 -16.70 -10.49 -23.30
N PRO A 74 -16.08 -9.47 -23.93
CA PRO A 74 -14.66 -9.20 -23.73
C PRO A 74 -14.35 -8.77 -22.30
N LEU A 75 -13.11 -9.02 -21.85
CA LEU A 75 -12.59 -8.50 -20.59
C LEU A 75 -12.10 -7.06 -20.76
N ARG A 76 -12.38 -6.20 -19.78
CA ARG A 76 -11.77 -4.87 -19.65
C ARG A 76 -10.86 -4.89 -18.45
N ILE A 77 -9.55 -4.82 -18.70
CA ILE A 77 -8.53 -4.94 -17.66
C ILE A 77 -7.77 -3.61 -17.57
N VAL A 78 -7.70 -3.06 -16.37
CA VAL A 78 -6.87 -1.90 -16.05
C VAL A 78 -5.75 -2.35 -15.14
N GLY A 79 -4.51 -2.13 -15.57
CA GLY A 79 -3.31 -2.42 -14.79
C GLY A 79 -2.73 -1.15 -14.17
N ALA A 80 -2.34 -1.22 -12.90
CA ALA A 80 -1.57 -0.22 -12.19
C ALA A 80 -0.63 -0.92 -11.19
N HIS A 81 0.25 -0.16 -10.54
CA HIS A 81 1.12 -0.68 -9.48
C HIS A 81 0.92 0.12 -8.19
N THR A 82 1.10 -0.54 -7.05
CA THR A 82 0.84 0.00 -5.69
C THR A 82 2.09 0.52 -5.00
N ASP A 83 3.27 0.18 -5.53
CA ASP A 83 4.55 0.57 -5.00
C ASP A 83 5.04 1.88 -5.61
N SER A 84 6.02 2.49 -4.96
CA SER A 84 6.72 3.68 -5.45
C SER A 84 8.17 3.60 -4.98
N PRO A 85 9.13 4.21 -5.71
CA PRO A 85 10.51 4.26 -5.27
C PRO A 85 10.64 4.83 -3.85
N ASN A 86 11.41 4.16 -2.99
CA ASN A 86 11.52 4.51 -1.56
C ASN A 86 12.82 4.01 -0.93
N LEU A 87 12.98 4.27 0.37
CA LEU A 87 14.06 3.75 1.21
C LEU A 87 13.51 2.65 2.13
N ARG A 88 13.97 1.42 1.95
CA ARG A 88 13.54 0.28 2.76
C ARG A 88 14.54 -0.03 3.85
N LEU A 89 14.04 -0.42 5.03
CA LEU A 89 14.90 -0.92 6.09
C LEU A 89 15.64 -2.18 5.66
N LYS A 90 16.96 -2.22 5.88
CA LYS A 90 17.73 -3.45 5.74
C LYS A 90 17.33 -4.46 6.83
N PRO A 91 17.48 -5.77 6.60
CA PRO A 91 17.19 -6.79 7.62
C PRO A 91 17.96 -6.63 8.92
N VAL A 92 19.19 -6.10 8.84
CA VAL A 92 20.01 -5.71 10.00
C VAL A 92 20.26 -4.20 9.91
N PRO A 93 19.31 -3.37 10.40
CA PRO A 93 19.31 -1.93 10.16
C PRO A 93 20.13 -1.15 11.17
N ASP A 94 20.45 -1.71 12.33
CA ASP A 94 21.15 -0.96 13.39
C ASP A 94 22.56 -0.55 12.93
N ARG A 95 22.79 0.76 12.92
CA ARG A 95 24.07 1.39 12.56
C ARG A 95 24.38 2.51 13.54
N SER A 96 25.64 2.91 13.60
CA SER A 96 26.09 4.07 14.37
C SER A 96 27.26 4.71 13.67
N GLY A 97 27.28 6.04 13.64
CA GLY A 97 28.29 6.82 12.93
C GLY A 97 28.15 8.30 13.28
N ALA A 98 29.28 9.01 13.32
CA ALA A 98 29.33 10.45 13.61
C ALA A 98 28.58 10.86 14.92
N GLY A 99 28.62 10.01 15.95
CA GLY A 99 27.96 10.28 17.23
C GLY A 99 26.43 10.05 17.24
N CYS A 100 25.86 9.58 16.12
CA CYS A 100 24.43 9.35 15.97
C CYS A 100 24.11 7.86 15.80
N ARG A 101 22.93 7.45 16.30
CA ARG A 101 22.32 6.19 15.85
C ARG A 101 21.79 6.39 14.45
N GLN A 102 22.00 5.40 13.60
CA GLN A 102 21.59 5.43 12.20
C GLN A 102 20.78 4.18 11.89
N VAL A 103 19.94 4.29 10.87
CA VAL A 103 19.10 3.21 10.39
C VAL A 103 19.53 2.89 8.97
N GLY A 104 20.07 1.69 8.77
CA GLY A 104 20.51 1.20 7.48
C GLY A 104 19.34 0.96 6.54
N VAL A 105 19.36 1.64 5.40
CA VAL A 105 18.33 1.50 4.35
C VAL A 105 18.92 1.01 3.03
N GLU A 106 18.08 0.41 2.20
CA GLU A 106 18.32 0.09 0.79
C GLU A 106 17.40 0.92 -0.11
N VAL A 107 17.90 1.29 -1.29
CA VAL A 107 17.09 2.01 -2.27
C VAL A 107 16.21 1.02 -3.02
N TYR A 108 14.91 1.25 -2.99
CA TYR A 108 13.94 0.51 -3.78
C TYR A 108 13.50 1.36 -4.98
N GLY A 109 13.63 0.82 -6.19
CA GLY A 109 13.28 1.50 -7.43
C GLY A 109 14.21 2.67 -7.80
N GLY A 110 13.82 3.45 -8.80
CA GLY A 110 14.56 4.64 -9.27
C GLY A 110 14.33 5.89 -8.42
N ALA A 111 14.64 5.83 -7.12
CA ALA A 111 14.38 6.95 -6.21
C ALA A 111 15.27 8.16 -6.53
N LEU A 112 14.67 9.35 -6.59
CA LEU A 112 15.38 10.62 -6.68
C LEU A 112 15.99 10.95 -5.32
N LEU A 113 17.16 10.39 -5.01
CA LEU A 113 17.75 10.40 -3.66
C LEU A 113 17.91 11.82 -3.07
N ASN A 114 18.25 12.81 -3.89
CA ASN A 114 18.38 14.19 -3.42
C ASN A 114 17.08 14.78 -2.88
N SER A 115 15.91 14.28 -3.30
CA SER A 115 14.60 14.72 -2.77
C SER A 115 14.29 14.18 -1.38
N TRP A 116 15.01 13.14 -0.93
CA TRP A 116 14.89 12.52 0.39
C TRP A 116 15.77 13.20 1.45
N LEU A 117 16.74 14.03 1.03
CA LEU A 117 17.54 14.83 1.94
C LEU A 117 16.65 15.85 2.65
N ASP A 118 16.99 16.12 3.91
CA ASP A 118 16.35 17.13 4.76
C ASP A 118 14.83 16.99 4.93
N ARG A 119 14.33 15.75 4.81
CA ARG A 119 12.93 15.41 5.08
C ARG A 119 12.74 14.89 6.49
N ASP A 120 11.61 15.25 7.06
CA ASP A 120 11.08 14.68 8.29
C ASP A 120 10.44 13.34 7.95
N LEU A 121 11.12 12.24 8.28
CA LEU A 121 10.74 10.89 7.85
C LEU A 121 10.12 10.08 9.00
N GLY A 122 8.96 9.52 8.72
CA GLY A 122 8.34 8.44 9.49
C GLY A 122 8.69 7.05 8.94
N PHE A 123 8.10 6.01 9.54
CA PHE A 123 8.21 4.63 9.04
C PHE A 123 6.83 4.06 8.71
N SER A 124 6.75 3.31 7.63
CA SER A 124 5.55 2.54 7.30
C SER A 124 5.91 1.19 6.70
N GLY A 125 5.01 0.22 6.84
CA GLY A 125 5.23 -1.11 6.31
C GLY A 125 4.37 -2.16 6.98
N ARG A 126 4.90 -3.38 7.06
CA ARG A 126 4.28 -4.50 7.77
C ARG A 126 5.28 -5.14 8.72
N LEU A 127 4.78 -5.59 9.87
CA LEU A 127 5.53 -6.40 10.81
C LEU A 127 4.91 -7.79 10.89
N VAL A 128 5.74 -8.81 11.00
CA VAL A 128 5.32 -10.15 11.42
C VAL A 128 5.57 -10.24 12.92
N VAL A 129 4.51 -10.24 13.71
CA VAL A 129 4.59 -10.27 15.17
C VAL A 129 4.19 -11.65 15.67
N ARG A 130 4.99 -12.21 16.57
CA ARG A 130 4.68 -13.46 17.27
C ARG A 130 3.74 -13.19 18.43
N ASN A 131 2.73 -14.02 18.61
CA ASN A 131 1.89 -14.09 19.81
C ASN A 131 1.89 -15.55 20.34
N GLY A 132 1.26 -15.78 21.50
CA GLY A 132 1.18 -17.12 22.09
C GLY A 132 0.49 -18.18 21.21
N ALA A 133 -0.21 -17.76 20.14
CA ALA A 133 -0.95 -18.62 19.22
C ALA A 133 -0.29 -18.76 17.82
N GLY A 134 0.90 -18.17 17.60
CA GLY A 134 1.59 -18.19 16.31
C GLY A 134 2.17 -16.84 15.89
N SER A 135 2.09 -16.53 14.59
CA SER A 135 2.55 -15.25 14.03
C SER A 135 1.40 -14.59 13.28
N ARG A 136 1.31 -13.27 13.35
CA ARG A 136 0.36 -12.47 12.57
C ARG A 136 1.06 -11.30 11.89
N VAL A 137 0.55 -10.90 10.73
CA VAL A 137 1.00 -9.69 10.04
C VAL A 137 0.20 -8.50 10.56
N VAL A 138 0.87 -7.40 10.88
CA VAL A 138 0.25 -6.11 11.21
C VAL A 138 0.83 -5.03 10.32
N LEU A 139 -0.02 -4.11 9.88
CA LEU A 139 0.44 -2.90 9.21
C LEU A 139 0.83 -1.87 10.26
N VAL A 140 1.94 -1.20 10.01
CA VAL A 140 2.47 -0.17 10.90
C VAL A 140 2.71 1.10 10.13
N ARG A 141 2.39 2.20 10.79
CA ARG A 141 2.59 3.55 10.32
C ARG A 141 2.92 4.40 11.54
N ASP A 142 4.07 5.05 11.50
CA ASP A 142 4.51 6.03 12.48
C ASP A 142 4.87 7.31 11.72
N ASP A 143 3.96 8.28 11.74
CA ASP A 143 4.11 9.56 11.04
C ASP A 143 4.92 10.59 11.82
N ARG A 144 5.41 10.23 13.02
CA ARG A 144 6.31 11.12 13.76
C ARG A 144 7.63 11.26 12.99
N PRO A 145 8.27 12.44 13.02
CA PRO A 145 9.56 12.66 12.37
C PRO A 145 10.69 11.98 13.17
N VAL A 146 10.83 10.66 12.99
CA VAL A 146 11.76 9.82 13.76
C VAL A 146 13.09 9.55 13.05
N ALA A 147 13.18 9.89 11.77
CA ALA A 147 14.40 9.80 10.98
C ALA A 147 14.58 11.03 10.08
N ARG A 148 15.83 11.30 9.72
CA ARG A 148 16.22 12.34 8.77
C ARG A 148 17.47 11.89 8.02
N ILE A 149 17.57 12.25 6.76
CA ILE A 149 18.80 12.14 5.98
C ILE A 149 19.36 13.56 5.89
N PRO A 150 20.39 13.89 6.69
CA PRO A 150 20.97 15.22 6.69
C PRO A 150 21.76 15.48 5.39
#